data_AF-A0A7R9I7Y4-F1
#
_entry.id   AF-A0A7R9I7Y4-F1
#
_cell.length_a   1.000
_cell.length_b   1.000
_cell.length_c   1.000
_cell.angle_alpha   90.00
_cell.angle_beta   90.00
_cell.angle_gamma   90.00
#
_symmetry.space_group_name_H-M   'P 1'
#
loop_
_entity.id
_entity.type
_entity.pdbx_description
1 polymer ?
#
loop_
_entity_poly.entity_id
_entity_poly.type
_entity_poly.pdbx_seq_one_letter_code
_entity_poly.pdbx_strand_id
1 'polypeptide(L)'
;MSRVNKVIIGTHTVMANGGLRAVCGSHTVALAAKHYSVPVIVLAPLYKLSPQYLCSYEQDAFNSFVSPEGILHYSDGAIRSKVHVYNPVFDYVPPELVTLFVSNTGGHSPSYVYRLLSELYHPDDRDL
;
A
#
# COMPACT_ATOMS: atom_id res chain seq x y z
N MET A 1 -16.78 -8.11 -7.25
CA MET A 1 -16.91 -8.16 -5.77
C MET A 1 -18.37 -8.10 -5.32
N SER A 2 -19.33 -8.66 -6.07
CA SER A 2 -20.77 -8.51 -5.76
C SER A 2 -21.27 -9.36 -4.58
N ARG A 3 -20.50 -10.37 -4.16
CA ARG A 3 -20.85 -11.29 -3.07
C ARG A 3 -19.93 -11.16 -1.86
N VAL A 4 -19.13 -10.10 -1.79
CA VAL A 4 -18.17 -9.87 -0.70
C VAL A 4 -18.71 -8.76 0.20
N ASN A 5 -18.75 -9.00 1.51
CA ASN A 5 -19.30 -8.02 2.46
C ASN A 5 -18.26 -7.04 2.99
N LYS A 6 -16.99 -7.47 3.11
CA LYS A 6 -15.88 -6.70 3.68
C LYS A 6 -14.57 -7.14 3.03
N VAL A 7 -13.67 -6.18 2.81
CA VAL A 7 -12.30 -6.46 2.36
C VAL A 7 -11.37 -6.18 3.53
N ILE A 8 -10.57 -7.17 3.88
CA ILE A 8 -9.56 -7.04 4.94
C ILE A 8 -8.20 -7.25 4.30
N ILE A 9 -7.34 -6.24 4.38
CA ILE A 9 -5.99 -6.28 3.81
C ILE A 9 -4.95 -5.90 4.86
N GLY A 10 -3.77 -6.50 4.74
CA GLY A 10 -2.57 -6.02 5.42
C GLY A 10 -1.89 -4.91 4.62
N THR A 11 -0.97 -4.22 5.25
CA THR A 11 -0.10 -3.23 4.59
C THR A 11 1.36 -3.43 5.01
N HIS A 12 2.29 -3.01 4.17
CA HIS A 12 3.70 -2.92 4.54
C HIS A 12 3.95 -1.65 5.36
N THR A 13 3.47 -0.51 4.86
CA THR A 13 3.63 0.81 5.51
C THR A 13 2.39 1.67 5.28
N VAL A 14 2.03 2.49 6.27
CA VAL A 14 1.01 3.54 6.14
C VAL A 14 1.74 4.88 6.09
N MET A 15 1.52 5.64 5.04
CA MET A 15 2.17 6.94 4.79
C MET A 15 1.45 8.05 5.58
N ALA A 16 2.08 9.23 5.67
CA ALA A 16 1.53 10.33 6.45
C ALA A 16 0.21 10.90 5.94
N ASN A 17 -0.05 10.77 4.63
CA ASN A 17 -1.33 11.12 4.04
C ASN A 17 -2.43 10.06 4.27
N GLY A 18 -2.13 8.97 5.00
CA GLY A 18 -3.01 7.82 5.20
C GLY A 18 -3.03 6.85 4.02
N GLY A 19 -2.21 7.07 2.98
CA GLY A 19 -2.03 6.13 1.89
C GLY A 19 -1.29 4.87 2.33
N LEU A 20 -1.49 3.78 1.60
CA LEU A 20 -0.85 2.51 1.91
C LEU A 20 0.25 2.20 0.90
N ARG A 21 1.36 1.69 1.41
CA ARG A 21 2.28 0.84 0.66
C ARG A 21 1.96 -0.60 0.99
N ALA A 22 1.23 -1.25 0.09
CA ALA A 22 0.79 -2.63 0.25
C ALA A 22 1.45 -3.53 -0.79
N VAL A 23 1.24 -4.84 -0.67
CA VAL A 23 1.74 -5.81 -1.66
C VAL A 23 1.08 -5.55 -3.01
N CYS A 24 1.79 -5.83 -4.09
CA CYS A 24 1.30 -5.64 -5.45
C CYS A 24 -0.08 -6.28 -5.68
N GLY A 25 -0.95 -5.56 -6.39
CA GLY A 25 -2.34 -5.97 -6.64
C GLY A 25 -3.35 -5.51 -5.57
N SER A 26 -2.89 -5.01 -4.42
CA SER A 26 -3.78 -4.47 -3.38
C SER A 26 -4.57 -3.24 -3.86
N HIS A 27 -4.00 -2.42 -4.75
CA HIS A 27 -4.72 -1.27 -5.32
C HIS A 27 -5.94 -1.72 -6.13
N THR A 28 -5.78 -2.73 -6.99
CA THR A 28 -6.89 -3.26 -7.81
C THR A 28 -7.99 -3.84 -6.93
N VAL A 29 -7.64 -4.52 -5.83
CA VAL A 29 -8.61 -5.02 -4.86
C VAL A 29 -9.37 -3.86 -4.19
N ALA A 30 -8.68 -2.80 -3.77
CA ALA A 30 -9.28 -1.63 -3.16
C ALA A 30 -10.18 -0.86 -4.13
N LEU A 31 -9.76 -0.73 -5.39
CA LEU A 31 -10.53 -0.08 -6.46
C LEU A 31 -11.80 -0.87 -6.79
N ALA A 32 -11.69 -2.20 -6.89
CA ALA A 32 -12.85 -3.06 -7.04
C ALA A 32 -13.78 -2.96 -5.82
N ALA A 33 -13.26 -2.96 -4.60
CA ALA A 33 -14.07 -2.80 -3.39
C ALA A 33 -14.86 -1.48 -3.42
N LYS A 34 -14.19 -0.37 -3.79
CA LYS A 34 -14.82 0.95 -3.94
C LYS A 34 -15.95 0.93 -4.97
N HIS A 35 -15.73 0.31 -6.13
CA HIS A 35 -16.74 0.19 -7.18
C HIS A 35 -18.01 -0.54 -6.71
N TYR A 36 -17.87 -1.58 -5.87
CA TYR A 36 -19.00 -2.31 -5.31
C TYR A 36 -19.46 -1.78 -3.94
N SER A 37 -18.96 -0.61 -3.52
CA SER A 37 -19.23 0.01 -2.20
C SER A 37 -19.00 -0.92 -1.00
N VAL A 38 -18.01 -1.81 -1.13
CA VAL A 38 -17.58 -2.71 -0.05
C VAL A 38 -16.53 -2.00 0.81
N PRO A 39 -16.68 -1.98 2.14
CA PRO A 39 -15.71 -1.32 3.02
C PRO A 39 -14.37 -2.06 3.03
N VAL A 40 -13.29 -1.28 2.93
CA VAL A 40 -11.90 -1.76 3.00
C VAL A 40 -11.34 -1.47 4.37
N ILE A 41 -10.97 -2.53 5.08
CA ILE A 41 -10.41 -2.52 6.43
C ILE A 41 -8.93 -2.89 6.33
N VAL A 42 -8.08 -2.05 6.88
CA VAL A 42 -6.63 -2.23 6.84
C VAL A 42 -6.13 -2.61 8.22
N LEU A 43 -5.46 -3.76 8.33
CA LEU A 43 -4.81 -4.20 9.56
C LEU A 43 -3.38 -3.68 9.57
N ALA A 44 -3.14 -2.65 10.38
CA ALA A 44 -1.86 -1.95 10.46
C ALA A 44 -1.52 -1.64 11.93
N PRO A 45 -0.57 -2.38 12.54
CA PRO A 45 -0.03 -1.99 13.84
C PRO A 45 0.68 -0.63 13.75
N LEU A 46 0.71 0.11 14.87
CA LEU A 46 1.17 1.51 14.88
C LEU A 46 2.61 1.71 14.38
N TYR A 47 3.50 0.74 14.58
CA TYR A 47 4.90 0.84 14.12
C TYR A 47 5.04 0.86 12.59
N LYS A 48 4.00 0.50 11.83
CA LYS A 48 3.99 0.57 10.37
C LYS A 48 3.59 1.95 9.84
N LEU A 49 3.20 2.88 10.71
CA LEU A 49 2.93 4.27 10.32
C LEU A 49 4.27 4.96 10.11
N SER A 50 4.44 5.60 8.96
CA SER A 50 5.59 6.41 8.61
C SER A 50 5.17 7.87 8.48
N PRO A 51 5.94 8.82 9.02
CA PRO A 51 5.68 10.25 8.86
C PRO A 51 6.05 10.78 7.46
N GLN A 52 6.61 9.93 6.59
CA GLN A 52 6.97 10.32 5.23
C GLN A 52 5.74 10.51 4.35
N TYR A 53 5.77 11.57 3.53
CA TYR A 53 4.83 11.79 2.45
C TYR A 53 5.37 11.16 1.15
N LEU A 54 4.48 10.87 0.19
CA LEU A 54 4.95 10.60 -1.17
C LEU A 54 5.50 11.92 -1.73
N CYS A 55 6.82 12.05 -1.77
CA CYS A 55 7.51 13.24 -2.30
C CYS A 55 7.50 13.31 -3.84
N SER A 56 7.26 12.19 -4.53
CA SER A 56 7.04 12.17 -5.98
C SER A 56 6.00 11.11 -6.36
N TYR A 57 5.23 11.38 -7.42
CA TYR A 57 4.38 10.38 -8.09
C TYR A 57 5.20 9.44 -8.99
N GLU A 58 6.53 9.58 -9.00
CA GLU A 58 7.41 8.67 -9.73
C GLU A 58 7.45 7.35 -8.97
N GLN A 59 6.76 6.36 -9.54
CA GLN A 59 6.62 5.00 -8.99
C GLN A 59 7.97 4.34 -8.67
N ASP A 60 9.05 4.78 -9.28
CA ASP A 60 10.40 4.20 -9.14
C ASP A 60 10.99 4.38 -7.74
N ALA A 61 10.64 5.44 -7.01
CA ALA A 61 11.10 5.62 -5.62
C ALA A 61 10.24 4.83 -4.62
N PHE A 62 9.00 4.54 -4.98
CA PHE A 62 8.01 3.92 -4.09
C PHE A 62 8.01 2.39 -4.19
N ASN A 63 8.07 1.88 -5.42
CA ASN A 63 8.07 0.44 -5.69
C ASN A 63 9.49 -0.11 -5.72
N SER A 64 9.64 -1.30 -5.13
CA SER A 64 10.86 -2.08 -5.28
C SER A 64 10.64 -3.11 -6.38
N PHE A 65 11.51 -3.10 -7.38
CA PHE A 65 11.53 -4.11 -8.43
C PHE A 65 12.44 -5.27 -8.02
N VAL A 66 11.92 -6.48 -8.08
CA VAL A 66 12.66 -7.72 -7.80
C VAL A 66 12.97 -8.48 -9.09
N SER A 67 13.72 -9.58 -8.96
CA SER A 67 14.06 -10.44 -10.09
C SER A 67 12.81 -10.80 -10.91
N PRO A 68 12.84 -10.65 -12.24
CA PRO A 68 11.75 -11.06 -13.13
C PRO A 68 11.48 -12.57 -13.15
N GLU A 69 12.30 -13.39 -12.50
CA GLU A 69 12.20 -14.85 -12.49
C GLU A 69 10.84 -15.38 -12.03
N GLY A 70 10.15 -14.67 -11.13
CA GLY A 70 8.80 -15.04 -10.69
C GLY A 70 7.70 -14.84 -11.72
N ILE A 71 7.99 -14.11 -12.81
CA ILE A 71 7.04 -13.81 -13.90
C ILE A 71 7.46 -14.54 -15.18
N LEU A 72 8.76 -14.51 -15.50
CA LEU A 72 9.33 -15.14 -16.69
C LEU A 72 10.53 -15.99 -16.29
N HIS A 73 10.45 -17.30 -16.50
CA HIS A 73 11.52 -18.22 -16.14
C HIS A 73 12.76 -18.00 -17.00
N TYR A 74 13.93 -18.30 -16.43
CA TYR A 74 15.21 -18.19 -17.14
C TYR A 74 15.28 -19.10 -18.38
N SER A 75 14.57 -20.23 -18.38
CA SER A 75 14.49 -21.18 -19.49
C SER A 75 13.89 -20.60 -20.77
N ASP A 76 13.10 -19.52 -20.68
CA ASP A 76 12.32 -18.96 -21.79
C ASP A 76 13.14 -17.94 -22.61
N GLY A 77 14.41 -18.27 -22.86
CA GLY A 77 15.44 -17.37 -23.39
C GLY A 77 15.12 -16.71 -24.73
N ALA A 78 14.26 -17.32 -25.56
CA ALA A 78 13.85 -16.76 -26.85
C ALA A 78 12.93 -15.53 -26.72
N ILE A 79 12.15 -15.44 -25.65
CA ILE A 79 11.21 -14.34 -25.39
C ILE A 79 11.91 -13.23 -24.62
N ARG A 80 12.82 -13.61 -23.71
CA ARG A 80 13.52 -12.68 -22.81
C ARG A 80 14.30 -11.56 -23.51
N SER A 81 14.88 -11.82 -24.69
CA SER A 81 15.61 -10.80 -25.44
C SER A 81 14.71 -9.78 -26.16
N LYS A 82 13.40 -10.02 -26.20
CA LYS A 82 12.42 -9.21 -26.95
C LYS A 82 11.48 -8.41 -26.06
N VAL A 83 11.49 -8.63 -24.74
CA VAL A 83 10.53 -8.03 -23.81
C VAL A 83 11.24 -7.43 -22.60
N HIS A 84 10.72 -6.30 -22.13
CA HIS A 84 11.08 -5.74 -20.83
C HIS A 84 10.05 -6.21 -19.80
N VAL A 85 10.51 -6.88 -18.75
CA VAL A 85 9.65 -7.45 -17.71
C VAL A 85 9.79 -6.62 -16.44
N TYR A 86 8.66 -6.18 -15.90
CA TYR A 86 8.60 -5.46 -14.62
C TYR A 86 8.01 -6.37 -13.54
N ASN A 87 8.68 -6.45 -12.39
CA ASN A 87 8.20 -7.20 -11.24
C ASN A 87 8.15 -6.31 -9.98
N PRO A 88 7.12 -5.46 -9.84
CA PRO A 88 6.96 -4.62 -8.65
C PRO A 88 6.45 -5.45 -7.47
N VAL A 89 7.09 -5.29 -6.31
CA VAL A 89 6.68 -5.96 -5.05
C VAL A 89 5.54 -5.22 -4.36
N PHE A 90 5.56 -3.89 -4.44
CA PHE A 90 4.63 -3.02 -3.74
C PHE A 90 3.70 -2.32 -4.71
N ASP A 91 2.65 -1.74 -4.15
CA ASP A 91 1.66 -0.96 -4.85
C ASP A 91 1.06 0.09 -3.91
N TYR A 92 0.69 1.23 -4.48
CA TYR A 92 0.20 2.37 -3.72
C TYR A 92 -1.31 2.36 -3.68
N VAL A 93 -1.90 2.26 -2.49
CA VAL A 93 -3.35 2.40 -2.31
C VAL A 93 -3.63 3.80 -1.76
N PRO A 94 -4.34 4.66 -2.50
CA PRO A 94 -4.68 5.99 -2.02
C PRO A 94 -5.61 5.91 -0.80
N PRO A 95 -5.53 6.88 0.12
CA PRO A 95 -6.28 6.88 1.38
C PRO A 95 -7.80 6.88 1.20
N GLU A 96 -8.31 7.41 0.08
CA GLU A 96 -9.74 7.50 -0.25
C GLU A 96 -10.45 6.15 -0.49
N LEU A 97 -9.65 5.09 -0.73
CA LEU A 97 -10.15 3.73 -0.89
C LEU A 97 -10.20 2.98 0.45
N VAL A 98 -9.55 3.51 1.49
CA VAL A 98 -9.52 2.90 2.82
C VAL A 98 -10.69 3.42 3.64
N THR A 99 -11.41 2.51 4.29
CA THR A 99 -12.55 2.87 5.16
C THR A 99 -12.14 2.94 6.63
N LEU A 100 -11.37 1.96 7.10
CA LEU A 100 -11.02 1.83 8.52
C LEU A 100 -9.61 1.26 8.68
N PHE A 101 -8.82 1.86 9.56
CA PHE A 101 -7.58 1.29 10.07
C PHE A 101 -7.84 0.58 11.38
N VAL A 102 -7.33 -0.64 11.53
CA VAL A 102 -7.33 -1.36 12.81
C VAL A 102 -5.89 -1.52 13.25
N SER A 103 -5.55 -0.86 14.35
CA SER A 103 -4.24 -0.92 14.99
C SER A 103 -4.34 -1.59 16.36
N ASN A 104 -3.20 -1.74 17.04
CA ASN A 104 -3.14 -2.29 18.39
C ASN A 104 -3.84 -1.43 19.46
N THR A 105 -4.17 -0.17 19.17
CA THR A 105 -4.90 0.72 20.08
C THR A 105 -6.39 0.80 19.77
N GLY A 106 -6.84 0.28 18.63
CA GLY A 106 -8.25 0.27 18.23
C GLY A 106 -8.48 0.59 16.76
N GLY A 107 -9.72 0.94 16.44
CA GLY A 107 -10.14 1.36 15.10
C GLY A 107 -10.01 2.86 14.91
N HIS A 108 -9.36 3.27 13.82
CA HIS A 108 -9.10 4.68 13.48
C HIS A 108 -9.59 4.99 12.07
N SER A 109 -10.18 6.18 11.88
CA SER A 109 -10.48 6.67 10.54
C SER A 109 -9.17 7.05 9.82
N PRO A 110 -9.13 7.01 8.47
CA PRO A 110 -7.97 7.51 7.71
C PRO A 110 -7.62 8.97 8.05
N SER A 111 -8.64 9.79 8.33
CA SER A 111 -8.47 11.17 8.76
C SER A 111 -7.84 11.32 10.14
N TYR A 112 -7.76 10.27 10.97
CA TYR A 112 -7.13 10.33 12.30
C TYR A 112 -5.62 10.02 12.24
N VAL A 113 -5.11 9.54 11.10
CA VAL A 113 -3.70 9.13 10.94
C VAL A 113 -2.73 10.29 11.21
N TYR A 114 -3.06 11.51 10.82
CA TYR A 114 -2.20 12.68 11.09
C TYR A 114 -1.98 12.88 12.59
N ARG A 115 -3.03 12.68 13.40
CA ARG A 115 -2.96 12.86 14.85
C ARG A 115 -2.15 11.75 15.50
N LEU A 116 -2.32 10.51 15.05
CA LEU A 116 -1.48 9.39 15.49
C LEU A 116 0.00 9.67 15.20
N LEU A 117 0.32 10.22 14.03
CA LEU A 117 1.71 10.57 13.71
C LEU A 117 2.25 11.70 14.60
N SER A 118 1.45 12.72 14.88
CA SER A 118 1.83 13.79 15.81
C SER A 118 2.03 13.29 17.25
N GLU A 119 1.32 12.25 17.66
CA GLU A 119 1.47 11.64 18.98
C GLU A 119 2.68 10.67 19.04
N LEU A 120 3.10 10.09 17.90
CA LEU A 120 4.16 9.08 17.83
C LEU A 120 5.55 9.63 17.45
N TYR A 121 5.61 10.69 16.65
CA TYR A 121 6.86 11.22 16.07
C TYR A 121 7.03 12.70 16.38
N HIS A 122 8.27 13.11 16.65
CA HIS A 122 8.61 14.53 16.72
C HIS A 122 8.56 15.14 15.32
N PRO A 123 8.13 16.41 15.15
CA PRO A 123 8.13 17.07 13.84
C PRO A 123 9.50 17.12 13.15
N ASP A 124 10.59 17.12 13.92
CA ASP A 124 11.96 17.18 13.40
C ASP A 124 12.48 15.82 12.89
N ASP A 125 11.80 14.71 13.23
CA ASP A 125 12.24 13.35 12.88
C ASP A 125 11.63 12.86 11.54
N ARG A 126 11.10 13.77 10.72
CA ARG A 126 10.35 13.40 9.50
C ARG A 126 11.23 13.10 8.29
N ASP A 127 12.42 13.69 8.24
CA ASP A 127 13.33 13.68 7.09
C ASP A 127 14.54 12.74 7.27
N LEU A 128 14.40 11.74 8.14
CA LEU A 128 15.40 10.69 8.40
C LEU A 128 15.49 9.65 7.27
#